data_AF-A0A9J7FXL4-F1
#
_entry.id   AF-A0A9J7FXL4-F1
#
_cell.length_a   1.000
_cell.length_b   1.000
_cell.length_c   1.000
_cell.angle_alpha   90.00
_cell.angle_beta   90.00
_cell.angle_gamma   90.00
#
_symmetry.space_group_name_H-M   'P 1'
#
loop_
_entity.id
_entity.type
_entity.pdbx_description
1 polymer ?
#
loop_
_entity_poly.entity_id
_entity_poly.type
_entity_poly.pdbx_seq_one_letter_code
_entity_poly.pdbx_strand_id
1 'polypeptide(L)'
;MKNEIAAVVFFFTRLVRKHDKLKKEAVERFAEKLTQILQEKYKNHWYPEKPSKGQAYRCIRVNKFQRVDPDVLKACENSCILYSDLGLPKELTLWVDPCEVCCRYGEKNNAFIVASFENEDENKDEISKKVSRALDKVTSDYHSGSSSSDEETSKEVEVKPSSVTATPSPVYQISELIFPPLPMWHPLPRKKPGMYRGNGHQSHYPPPVPFGYPNPGRKNKPYRPIPVTWVPPPGMHCDRNHWINPHMLAPH
;
A
#
# COMPACT_ATOMS: atom_id res chain seq x y z
N MET A 1 -11.10 10.07 -14.84
CA MET A 1 -11.53 9.51 -13.53
C MET A 1 -12.43 8.27 -13.64
N LYS A 2 -13.57 8.33 -14.36
CA LYS A 2 -14.55 7.23 -14.38
C LYS A 2 -13.96 5.93 -14.96
N ASN A 3 -13.18 6.03 -16.04
CA ASN A 3 -12.59 4.89 -16.72
C ASN A 3 -11.52 4.20 -15.86
N GLU A 4 -10.73 5.00 -15.15
CA GLU A 4 -9.67 4.58 -14.24
C GLU A 4 -10.26 3.84 -13.04
N ILE A 5 -11.33 4.39 -12.44
CA ILE A 5 -12.07 3.71 -11.37
C ILE A 5 -12.70 2.40 -11.90
N ALA A 6 -13.27 2.41 -13.11
CA ALA A 6 -13.84 1.21 -13.71
C ALA A 6 -12.78 0.11 -13.92
N ALA A 7 -11.57 0.47 -14.36
CA ALA A 7 -10.46 -0.49 -14.50
C ALA A 7 -10.01 -1.06 -13.15
N VAL A 8 -9.94 -0.24 -12.10
CA VAL A 8 -9.63 -0.70 -10.73
C VAL A 8 -10.70 -1.67 -10.22
N VAL A 9 -11.97 -1.31 -10.35
CA VAL A 9 -13.09 -2.15 -9.91
C VAL A 9 -13.12 -3.46 -10.71
N PHE A 10 -12.84 -3.40 -12.01
CA PHE A 10 -12.74 -4.58 -12.86
C PHE A 10 -11.57 -5.49 -12.46
N PHE A 11 -10.42 -4.90 -12.11
CA PHE A 11 -9.27 -5.63 -11.56
C PHE A 11 -9.64 -6.36 -10.27
N PHE A 12 -10.26 -5.66 -9.30
CA PHE A 12 -10.70 -6.26 -8.03
C PHE A 12 -11.74 -7.35 -8.23
N THR A 13 -12.78 -7.10 -9.04
CA THR A 13 -13.84 -8.11 -9.27
C THR A 13 -13.30 -9.40 -9.86
N ARG A 14 -12.33 -9.32 -10.78
CA ARG A 14 -11.67 -10.53 -11.30
C ARG A 14 -10.77 -11.21 -10.29
N LEU A 15 -10.02 -10.46 -9.49
CA LEU A 15 -9.20 -11.01 -8.42
C LEU A 15 -10.07 -11.78 -7.41
N VAL A 16 -11.17 -11.18 -6.95
CA VAL A 16 -12.11 -11.78 -6.01
C VAL A 16 -12.78 -13.02 -6.61
N ARG A 17 -13.17 -12.98 -7.89
CA ARG A 17 -13.72 -14.15 -8.60
C ARG A 17 -12.71 -15.29 -8.71
N LYS A 18 -11.42 -15.00 -8.90
CA LYS A 18 -10.34 -16.01 -8.93
C LYS A 18 -10.16 -16.70 -7.57
N HIS A 19 -10.45 -16.02 -6.47
CA HIS A 19 -10.37 -16.57 -5.11
C HIS A 19 -11.57 -17.48 -4.75
N ASP A 20 -12.68 -17.36 -5.49
CA ASP A 20 -13.83 -18.28 -5.47
C ASP A 20 -14.50 -18.50 -4.08
N LYS A 21 -14.48 -17.48 -3.21
CA LYS A 21 -15.18 -17.53 -1.90
C LYS A 21 -16.53 -16.82 -1.87
N LEU A 22 -16.81 -15.98 -2.85
CA LEU A 22 -17.96 -15.08 -2.83
C LEU A 22 -18.87 -15.33 -4.04
N LYS A 23 -20.19 -15.34 -3.78
CA LYS A 23 -21.20 -15.44 -4.84
C LYS A 23 -21.17 -14.21 -5.75
N LYS A 24 -21.60 -14.39 -7.00
CA LYS A 24 -21.61 -13.34 -8.03
C LYS A 24 -22.32 -12.07 -7.55
N GLU A 25 -23.46 -12.20 -6.88
CA GLU A 25 -24.26 -11.07 -6.41
C GLU A 25 -23.55 -10.28 -5.30
N ALA A 26 -22.75 -10.96 -4.47
CA ALA A 26 -21.93 -10.30 -3.45
C ALA A 26 -20.79 -9.51 -4.11
N VAL A 27 -20.12 -10.09 -5.10
CA VAL A 27 -19.06 -9.41 -5.86
C VAL A 27 -19.58 -8.17 -6.60
N GLU A 28 -20.80 -8.23 -7.14
CA GLU A 28 -21.45 -7.09 -7.80
C GLU A 28 -21.78 -5.95 -6.83
N ARG A 29 -22.33 -6.26 -5.65
CA ARG A 29 -22.55 -5.26 -4.60
C ARG A 29 -21.25 -4.61 -4.15
N PHE A 30 -20.20 -5.41 -3.97
CA PHE A 30 -18.86 -4.90 -3.65
C PHE A 30 -18.33 -3.94 -4.72
N ALA A 31 -18.46 -4.31 -5.99
CA ALA A 31 -18.03 -3.48 -7.11
C ALA A 31 -18.74 -2.11 -7.12
N GLU A 32 -20.05 -2.10 -6.87
CA GLU A 32 -20.84 -0.88 -6.77
C GLU A 32 -20.37 0.01 -5.60
N LYS A 33 -20.20 -0.57 -4.40
CA LYS A 33 -19.78 0.18 -3.21
C LYS A 33 -18.36 0.73 -3.35
N LEU A 34 -17.43 -0.06 -3.88
CA LEU A 34 -16.07 0.41 -4.14
C LEU A 34 -16.07 1.57 -5.14
N THR A 35 -16.87 1.48 -6.21
CA THR A 35 -17.02 2.57 -7.20
C THR A 35 -17.46 3.87 -6.53
N GLN A 36 -18.51 3.82 -5.71
CA GLN A 36 -19.05 5.00 -5.02
C GLN A 36 -18.02 5.62 -4.07
N ILE A 37 -17.34 4.79 -3.27
CA ILE A 37 -16.33 5.24 -2.30
C ILE A 37 -15.16 5.93 -3.02
N LEU A 38 -14.62 5.34 -4.09
CA LEU A 38 -13.49 5.92 -4.82
C LEU A 38 -13.88 7.21 -5.55
N GLN A 39 -15.09 7.28 -6.13
CA GLN A 39 -15.59 8.50 -6.77
C GLN A 39 -15.67 9.66 -5.79
N GLU A 40 -16.24 9.42 -4.60
CA GLU A 40 -16.35 10.45 -3.58
C GLU A 40 -14.98 10.85 -3.03
N LYS A 41 -14.12 9.86 -2.73
CA LYS A 41 -12.76 10.10 -2.25
C LYS A 41 -11.98 11.00 -3.21
N TYR A 42 -12.06 10.75 -4.52
CA TYR A 42 -11.21 11.40 -5.52
C TYR A 42 -11.74 12.75 -6.03
N LYS A 43 -13.00 13.09 -5.76
CA LYS A 43 -13.71 14.27 -6.32
C LYS A 43 -12.92 15.59 -6.29
N ASN A 44 -12.21 15.87 -5.20
CA ASN A 44 -11.41 17.11 -5.03
C ASN A 44 -9.89 16.87 -5.09
N HIS A 45 -9.49 15.65 -5.44
CA HIS A 45 -8.11 15.20 -5.50
C HIS A 45 -7.78 14.59 -6.86
N TRP A 46 -8.43 15.05 -7.94
CA TRP A 46 -8.21 14.60 -9.31
C TRP A 46 -7.69 15.78 -10.15
N TYR A 47 -6.49 15.67 -10.71
CA TYR A 47 -5.82 16.77 -11.43
C TYR A 47 -5.28 16.28 -12.78
N PRO A 48 -6.07 16.29 -13.85
CA PRO A 48 -5.65 15.79 -15.18
C PRO A 48 -4.36 16.43 -15.69
N GLU A 49 -4.15 17.72 -15.44
CA GLU A 49 -2.97 18.47 -15.90
C GLU A 49 -1.72 18.14 -15.08
N LYS A 50 -1.88 17.55 -13.90
CA LYS A 50 -0.79 17.11 -13.03
C LYS A 50 -1.14 15.78 -12.37
N PRO A 51 -1.10 14.66 -13.12
CA PRO A 51 -1.59 13.37 -12.63
C PRO A 51 -0.98 12.91 -11.30
N SER A 52 0.31 13.16 -11.10
CA SER A 52 1.01 12.82 -9.85
C SER A 52 0.57 13.60 -8.61
N LYS A 53 -0.10 14.76 -8.78
CA LYS A 53 -0.64 15.52 -7.66
C LYS A 53 -1.76 14.71 -7.00
N GLY A 54 -1.64 14.45 -5.70
CA GLY A 54 -2.62 13.65 -4.96
C GLY A 54 -2.52 12.14 -5.16
N GLN A 55 -1.52 11.63 -5.89
CA GLN A 55 -1.36 10.18 -6.14
C GLN A 55 -1.34 9.33 -4.86
N ALA A 56 -0.63 9.81 -3.82
CA ALA A 56 -0.51 9.08 -2.55
C ALA A 56 -1.85 9.01 -1.80
N TYR A 57 -2.68 10.04 -1.94
CA TYR A 57 -4.01 10.07 -1.38
C TYR A 57 -4.95 9.11 -2.12
N ARG A 58 -4.84 9.01 -3.44
CA ARG A 58 -5.64 8.09 -4.27
C ARG A 58 -5.14 6.64 -4.26
N CYS A 59 -3.92 6.41 -3.78
CA CYS A 59 -3.33 5.08 -3.72
C CYS A 59 -4.21 4.12 -2.89
N ILE A 60 -4.41 2.91 -3.41
CA ILE A 60 -5.00 1.78 -2.67
C ILE A 60 -3.83 0.87 -2.31
N ARG A 61 -3.63 0.57 -1.02
CA ARG A 61 -2.43 -0.14 -0.57
C ARG A 61 -2.72 -1.16 0.53
N VAL A 62 -2.19 -2.35 0.30
CA VAL A 62 -2.06 -3.45 1.26
C VAL A 62 -0.59 -3.85 1.33
N ASN A 63 -0.03 -3.95 2.52
CA ASN A 63 1.32 -4.47 2.74
C ASN A 63 1.45 -5.15 4.11
N LYS A 64 2.69 -5.46 4.51
CA LYS A 64 2.97 -6.15 5.79
C LYS A 64 2.52 -5.39 7.04
N PHE A 65 2.57 -4.07 7.01
CA PHE A 65 2.27 -3.19 8.13
C PHE A 65 0.82 -2.66 8.10
N GLN A 66 0.28 -2.49 6.90
CA GLN A 66 -1.09 -2.08 6.61
C GLN A 66 -1.76 -3.21 5.83
N ARG A 67 -2.28 -4.20 6.57
CA ARG A 67 -2.90 -5.41 5.99
C ARG A 67 -4.25 -5.14 5.34
N VAL A 68 -4.83 -3.98 5.60
CA VAL A 68 -6.16 -3.58 5.19
C VAL A 68 -6.11 -2.18 4.63
N ASP A 69 -6.60 -2.04 3.40
CA ASP A 69 -6.88 -0.73 2.82
C ASP A 69 -8.24 -0.20 3.36
N PRO A 70 -8.30 1.03 3.93
CA PRO A 70 -9.52 1.55 4.53
C PRO A 70 -10.71 1.68 3.58
N ASP A 71 -10.47 2.04 2.31
CA ASP A 71 -11.55 2.24 1.34
C ASP A 71 -12.11 0.90 0.86
N VAL A 72 -11.22 -0.09 0.67
CA VAL A 72 -11.62 -1.46 0.35
C VAL A 72 -12.35 -2.10 1.53
N LEU A 73 -11.90 -1.86 2.78
CA LEU A 73 -12.62 -2.32 3.97
C LEU A 73 -14.02 -1.73 4.05
N LYS A 74 -14.14 -0.42 3.85
CA LYS A 74 -15.43 0.26 3.83
C LYS A 74 -16.35 -0.30 2.74
N ALA A 75 -15.80 -0.65 1.57
CA ALA A 75 -16.58 -1.32 0.51
C ALA A 75 -17.05 -2.72 0.92
N CYS A 76 -16.22 -3.49 1.62
CA CYS A 76 -16.57 -4.79 2.20
C CYS A 76 -17.71 -4.67 3.22
N GLU A 77 -17.59 -3.75 4.18
CA GLU A 77 -18.59 -3.49 5.22
C GLU A 77 -19.94 -3.11 4.60
N ASN A 78 -19.93 -2.16 3.66
CA ASN A 78 -21.14 -1.72 2.94
C ASN A 78 -21.75 -2.80 2.03
N SER A 79 -21.04 -3.92 1.84
CA SER A 79 -21.49 -5.05 1.02
C SER A 79 -21.70 -6.33 1.84
N CYS A 80 -21.57 -6.27 3.17
CA CYS A 80 -21.65 -7.43 4.06
C CYS A 80 -20.70 -8.57 3.65
N ILE A 81 -19.45 -8.24 3.33
CA ILE A 81 -18.39 -9.18 2.93
C ILE A 81 -17.25 -9.09 3.94
N LEU A 82 -16.66 -10.23 4.31
CA LEU A 82 -15.43 -10.23 5.10
C LEU A 82 -14.24 -9.85 4.22
N TYR A 83 -13.36 -8.98 4.71
CA TYR A 83 -12.18 -8.54 3.96
C TYR A 83 -11.28 -9.73 3.53
N SER A 84 -11.18 -10.75 4.38
CA SER A 84 -10.43 -11.99 4.10
C SER A 84 -10.97 -12.78 2.91
N ASP A 85 -12.26 -12.64 2.58
CA ASP A 85 -12.89 -13.37 1.48
C ASP A 85 -12.56 -12.76 0.11
N LEU A 86 -12.03 -11.54 0.09
CA LEU A 86 -11.53 -10.92 -1.15
C LEU A 86 -10.31 -11.64 -1.73
N GLY A 87 -9.53 -12.35 -0.90
CA GLY A 87 -8.33 -13.03 -1.35
C GLY A 87 -7.24 -12.08 -1.85
N LEU A 88 -7.13 -10.89 -1.26
CA LEU A 88 -6.11 -9.93 -1.68
C LEU A 88 -4.70 -10.45 -1.38
N PRO A 89 -3.72 -10.15 -2.26
CA PRO A 89 -2.31 -10.30 -1.94
C PRO A 89 -1.91 -9.68 -0.62
N LYS A 90 -0.90 -10.27 0.04
CA LYS A 90 -0.26 -9.70 1.24
C LYS A 90 0.40 -8.33 0.97
N GLU A 91 0.82 -8.09 -0.27
CA GLU A 91 1.48 -6.86 -0.72
C GLU A 91 0.94 -6.47 -2.10
N LEU A 92 0.09 -5.44 -2.15
CA LEU A 92 -0.52 -4.89 -3.35
C LEU A 92 -0.54 -3.36 -3.24
N THR A 93 -0.09 -2.67 -4.27
CA THR A 93 -0.20 -1.21 -4.37
C THR A 93 -0.80 -0.85 -5.72
N LEU A 94 -1.90 -0.11 -5.72
CA LEU A 94 -2.54 0.42 -6.93
C LEU A 94 -2.48 1.95 -6.90
N TRP A 95 -1.96 2.54 -7.96
CA TRP A 95 -2.02 3.96 -8.24
C TRP A 95 -3.13 4.22 -9.24
N VAL A 96 -4.07 5.10 -8.89
CA VAL A 96 -5.24 5.42 -9.70
C VAL A 96 -5.13 6.90 -10.05
N ASP A 97 -4.50 7.17 -11.19
CA ASP A 97 -4.11 8.50 -11.60
C ASP A 97 -4.82 8.88 -12.91
N PRO A 98 -4.99 10.17 -13.23
CA PRO A 98 -5.47 10.57 -14.55
C PRO A 98 -4.69 9.89 -15.67
N CYS A 99 -5.44 9.33 -16.62
CA CYS A 99 -4.91 8.62 -17.80
C CYS A 99 -4.22 7.27 -17.52
N GLU A 100 -3.97 6.87 -16.27
CA GLU A 100 -3.26 5.62 -16.00
C GLU A 100 -3.65 4.97 -14.66
N VAL A 101 -3.79 3.64 -14.70
CA VAL A 101 -3.85 2.79 -13.50
C VAL A 101 -2.64 1.88 -13.50
N CYS A 102 -1.84 1.97 -12.44
CA CYS A 102 -0.63 1.18 -12.26
C CYS A 102 -0.75 0.27 -11.03
N CYS A 103 -0.13 -0.89 -11.09
CA CYS A 103 -0.09 -1.87 -10.01
C CYS A 103 1.33 -2.28 -9.70
N ARG A 104 1.62 -2.51 -8.43
CA ARG A 104 2.79 -3.24 -7.96
C ARG A 104 2.33 -4.34 -7.02
N TYR A 105 2.70 -5.57 -7.34
CA TYR A 105 2.53 -6.73 -6.49
C TYR A 105 3.87 -7.07 -5.83
N GLY A 106 3.95 -7.05 -4.49
CA GLY A 106 5.21 -7.19 -3.76
C GLY A 106 6.03 -5.88 -3.67
N GLU A 107 6.52 -5.51 -2.50
CA GLU A 107 7.20 -4.22 -2.30
C GLU A 107 8.56 -4.11 -3.03
N LYS A 108 9.18 -5.24 -3.37
CA LYS A 108 10.46 -5.32 -4.10
C LYS A 108 10.31 -5.38 -5.61
N ASN A 109 9.10 -5.59 -6.12
CA ASN A 109 8.87 -5.78 -7.55
C ASN A 109 8.67 -4.45 -8.27
N ASN A 110 8.83 -4.46 -9.59
CA ASN A 110 8.54 -3.32 -10.43
C ASN A 110 7.02 -3.11 -10.56
N ALA A 111 6.61 -1.86 -10.68
CA ALA A 111 5.24 -1.53 -11.05
C ALA A 111 4.98 -1.85 -12.53
N PHE A 112 3.73 -2.09 -12.88
CA PHE A 112 3.27 -2.32 -14.24
C PHE A 112 1.91 -1.67 -14.47
N ILE A 113 1.65 -1.31 -15.73
CA ILE A 113 0.39 -0.69 -16.14
C ILE A 113 -0.73 -1.74 -16.15
N VAL A 114 -1.83 -1.40 -15.49
CA VAL A 114 -3.10 -2.17 -15.50
C VAL A 114 -3.97 -1.70 -16.66
N ALA A 115 -4.08 -0.38 -16.83
CA ALA A 115 -4.80 0.27 -17.92
C ALA A 115 -4.20 1.66 -18.18
N SER A 116 -4.17 2.07 -19.45
CA SER A 116 -3.85 3.44 -19.87
C SER A 116 -5.03 3.99 -20.69
N PHE A 117 -5.20 5.30 -20.64
CA PHE A 117 -6.29 6.05 -21.27
C PHE A 117 -5.78 7.34 -21.92
N GLU A 118 -4.48 7.42 -22.24
CA GLU A 118 -3.92 8.57 -22.96
C GLU A 118 -4.50 8.72 -24.37
N ASN A 119 -4.85 7.60 -25.01
CA ASN A 119 -5.47 7.58 -26.33
C ASN A 119 -6.93 7.17 -26.20
N GLU A 120 -7.85 8.02 -26.65
CA GLU A 120 -9.30 7.75 -26.63
C GLU A 120 -9.70 6.60 -27.58
N ASP A 121 -8.80 6.24 -28.52
CA ASP A 121 -9.00 5.15 -29.50
C ASP A 121 -8.80 3.74 -28.91
N GLU A 122 -8.27 3.62 -27.68
CA GLU A 122 -8.12 2.30 -27.05
C GLU A 122 -9.49 1.68 -26.78
N ASN A 123 -9.84 0.63 -27.55
CA ASN A 123 -11.10 -0.06 -27.38
C ASN A 123 -11.16 -0.76 -26.00
N LYS A 124 -12.35 -0.78 -25.39
CA LYS A 124 -12.69 -1.43 -24.11
C LYS A 124 -12.20 -2.89 -24.02
N ASP A 125 -12.18 -3.61 -25.13
CA ASP A 125 -11.69 -4.99 -25.17
C ASP A 125 -10.18 -5.09 -24.95
N GLU A 126 -9.40 -4.11 -25.43
CA GLU A 126 -7.97 -4.06 -25.22
C GLU A 126 -7.64 -3.75 -23.77
N ILE A 127 -8.32 -2.76 -23.19
CA ILE A 127 -8.22 -2.44 -21.76
C ILE A 127 -8.56 -3.69 -20.93
N SER A 128 -9.63 -4.40 -21.28
CA SER A 128 -10.04 -5.62 -20.57
C SER A 128 -8.98 -6.73 -20.64
N LYS A 129 -8.27 -6.85 -21.77
CA LYS A 129 -7.12 -7.78 -21.93
C LYS A 129 -5.91 -7.33 -21.12
N LYS A 130 -5.58 -6.03 -21.09
CA LYS A 130 -4.50 -5.47 -20.27
C LYS A 130 -4.74 -5.74 -18.79
N VAL A 131 -5.97 -5.49 -18.32
CA VAL A 131 -6.39 -5.79 -16.93
C VAL A 131 -6.30 -7.28 -16.62
N SER A 132 -6.69 -8.18 -17.55
CA SER A 132 -6.50 -9.63 -17.37
C SER A 132 -5.03 -10.00 -17.18
N ARG A 133 -4.16 -9.52 -18.07
CA ARG A 133 -2.71 -9.82 -18.02
C ARG A 133 -2.08 -9.31 -16.73
N ALA A 134 -2.47 -8.11 -16.30
CA ALA A 134 -2.09 -7.54 -15.03
C ALA A 134 -2.49 -8.45 -13.86
N LEU A 135 -3.72 -8.96 -13.86
CA LEU A 135 -4.19 -9.88 -12.83
C LEU A 135 -3.43 -11.21 -12.82
N ASP A 136 -3.13 -11.76 -14.00
CA ASP A 136 -2.38 -13.01 -14.10
C ASP A 136 -0.99 -12.87 -13.47
N LYS A 137 -0.31 -11.73 -13.64
CA LYS A 137 0.95 -11.42 -12.95
C LYS A 137 0.82 -11.36 -11.42
N VAL A 138 -0.32 -10.90 -10.90
CA VAL A 138 -0.56 -10.83 -9.44
C VAL A 138 -0.88 -12.20 -8.85
N THR A 139 -1.46 -13.09 -9.66
CA THR A 139 -2.00 -14.37 -9.17
C THR A 139 -1.13 -15.58 -9.52
N SER A 140 -0.22 -15.47 -10.48
CA SER A 140 0.69 -16.56 -10.91
C SER A 140 1.55 -17.10 -9.77
N ASP A 141 2.07 -16.20 -8.93
CA ASP A 141 3.04 -16.55 -7.89
C ASP A 141 2.38 -17.26 -6.70
N TYR A 142 1.05 -17.25 -6.62
CA TYR A 142 0.29 -17.92 -5.57
C TYR A 142 0.14 -19.44 -5.83
N HIS A 143 0.48 -19.92 -7.03
CA HIS A 143 0.38 -21.34 -7.40
C HIS A 143 1.74 -22.04 -7.54
N SER A 144 2.86 -21.33 -7.36
CA SER A 144 4.20 -21.93 -7.36
C SER A 144 4.70 -22.33 -5.96
N GLY A 145 3.86 -22.23 -4.92
CA GLY A 145 4.21 -22.56 -3.54
C GLY A 145 4.11 -24.05 -3.22
N SER A 146 4.96 -24.88 -3.84
CA SER A 146 5.41 -26.14 -3.23
C SER A 146 6.92 -26.07 -3.01
N SER A 147 7.32 -26.23 -1.75
CA SER A 147 8.69 -26.43 -1.21
C SER A 147 9.67 -25.24 -1.17
N SER A 148 9.89 -24.69 0.03
CA SER A 148 11.15 -24.89 0.76
C SER A 148 11.01 -24.33 2.18
N SER A 149 11.10 -25.21 3.17
CA SER A 149 11.16 -24.91 4.59
C SER A 149 12.62 -24.65 4.98
N ASP A 150 12.94 -23.44 5.43
CA ASP A 150 14.21 -23.18 6.09
C ASP A 150 13.94 -23.06 7.60
N GLU A 151 14.02 -24.21 8.29
CA GLU A 151 14.24 -24.26 9.73
C GLU A 151 15.76 -24.22 9.96
N GLU A 152 16.31 -23.09 10.42
CA GLU A 152 17.66 -23.07 10.97
C GLU A 152 17.61 -23.32 12.49
N THR A 153 17.98 -24.53 12.89
CA THR A 153 18.57 -24.81 14.21
C THR A 153 19.93 -25.46 13.99
N SER A 154 20.94 -24.78 14.52
CA SER A 154 22.37 -25.06 14.55
C SER A 154 22.78 -26.51 14.88
N LYS A 155 23.81 -27.01 14.17
CA LYS A 155 25.01 -27.68 14.73
C LYS A 155 26.06 -27.98 13.63
N GLU A 156 27.30 -27.65 13.95
CA GLU A 156 28.54 -27.96 13.21
C GLU A 156 28.81 -29.47 13.11
N VAL A 157 29.46 -29.94 12.03
CA VAL A 157 30.62 -30.87 12.01
C VAL A 157 31.14 -31.06 10.55
N GLU A 158 32.37 -30.58 10.33
CA GLU A 158 33.56 -31.12 9.63
C GLU A 158 33.54 -32.17 8.47
N VAL A 159 34.10 -31.75 7.31
CA VAL A 159 35.07 -32.37 6.32
C VAL A 159 34.72 -33.59 5.42
N LYS A 160 34.50 -33.30 4.11
CA LYS A 160 35.19 -33.71 2.81
C LYS A 160 35.64 -35.20 2.55
N PRO A 161 35.92 -35.60 1.27
CA PRO A 161 35.17 -35.59 -0.01
C PRO A 161 35.31 -36.92 -0.84
N SER A 162 34.66 -37.03 -2.02
CA SER A 162 34.94 -37.87 -3.25
C SER A 162 33.61 -38.32 -3.90
N SER A 163 33.36 -38.49 -5.20
CA SER A 163 34.10 -38.34 -6.47
C SER A 163 33.15 -38.65 -7.67
N VAL A 164 33.34 -38.01 -8.84
CA VAL A 164 32.98 -38.39 -10.26
C VAL A 164 31.51 -38.76 -10.61
N THR A 165 30.89 -38.43 -11.77
CA THR A 165 31.36 -38.24 -13.17
C THR A 165 30.27 -37.55 -14.04
N ALA A 166 30.66 -36.59 -14.90
CA ALA A 166 30.39 -36.40 -16.37
C ALA A 166 28.94 -36.51 -16.96
N THR A 167 28.38 -35.73 -17.91
CA THR A 167 28.82 -34.91 -19.08
C THR A 167 27.65 -33.95 -19.55
N PRO A 168 27.58 -33.35 -20.78
CA PRO A 168 27.74 -31.91 -21.03
C PRO A 168 26.48 -31.18 -21.59
N SER A 169 26.44 -29.85 -21.47
CA SER A 169 25.46 -28.99 -22.15
C SER A 169 26.18 -27.97 -23.05
N PRO A 170 25.65 -27.63 -24.25
CA PRO A 170 26.33 -26.77 -25.20
C PRO A 170 26.15 -25.29 -24.88
N VAL A 171 27.20 -24.55 -25.20
CA VAL A 171 27.39 -23.11 -25.14
C VAL A 171 26.51 -22.41 -26.17
N TYR A 172 25.74 -21.39 -25.74
CA TYR A 172 25.38 -20.24 -26.58
C TYR A 172 25.49 -18.94 -25.78
N GLN A 173 26.64 -18.29 -25.97
CA GLN A 173 26.90 -16.86 -26.12
C GLN A 173 25.79 -15.87 -25.72
N ILE A 174 26.05 -15.14 -24.62
CA ILE A 174 25.37 -13.90 -24.26
C ILE A 174 26.04 -12.76 -25.05
N SER A 175 25.28 -12.08 -25.91
CA SER A 175 25.68 -10.81 -26.50
C SER A 175 25.28 -9.64 -25.59
N GLU A 176 26.28 -8.86 -25.18
CA GLU A 176 26.18 -7.55 -24.54
C GLU A 176 25.32 -6.61 -25.42
N LEU A 177 24.20 -6.08 -24.90
CA LEU A 177 24.06 -4.79 -24.22
C LEU A 177 24.66 -3.58 -24.98
N ILE A 178 23.80 -2.87 -25.72
CA ILE A 178 23.88 -1.41 -25.83
C ILE A 178 22.45 -0.85 -25.74
N PHE A 179 22.05 -0.41 -24.55
CA PHE A 179 20.94 0.52 -24.36
C PHE A 179 21.51 1.85 -23.85
N PRO A 180 20.98 3.00 -24.31
CA PRO A 180 21.50 4.31 -23.92
C PRO A 180 21.31 4.55 -22.41
N PRO A 181 22.18 5.35 -21.76
CA PRO A 181 22.08 5.61 -20.33
C PRO A 181 20.79 6.40 -20.04
N LEU A 182 19.88 5.82 -19.26
CA LEU A 182 18.76 6.55 -18.66
C LEU A 182 19.26 7.43 -17.50
N PRO A 183 18.63 8.59 -17.26
CA PRO A 183 19.19 9.67 -16.47
C PRO A 183 19.41 9.25 -15.01
N MET A 184 20.65 9.41 -14.56
CA MET A 184 21.01 9.27 -13.14
C MET A 184 20.27 10.33 -12.33
N TRP A 185 19.46 9.90 -11.37
CA TRP A 185 18.92 10.78 -10.35
C TRP A 185 20.07 11.27 -9.48
N HIS A 186 20.58 12.47 -9.74
CA HIS A 186 21.46 13.15 -8.82
C HIS A 186 20.66 13.53 -7.56
N PRO A 187 21.09 13.10 -6.36
CA PRO A 187 20.58 13.70 -5.13
C PRO A 187 20.92 15.19 -5.18
N LEU A 188 19.90 16.04 -5.18
CA LEU A 188 20.10 17.49 -5.07
C LEU A 188 21.00 17.79 -3.86
N PRO A 189 22.00 18.68 -3.99
CA PRO A 189 22.89 18.98 -2.89
C PRO A 189 22.08 19.58 -1.73
N ARG A 190 22.12 18.88 -0.59
CA ARG A 190 21.66 19.42 0.69
C ARG A 190 22.42 20.72 0.95
N LYS A 191 21.74 21.87 0.82
CA LYS A 191 22.27 23.15 1.28
C LYS A 191 22.55 23.04 2.78
N LYS A 192 23.83 23.03 3.14
CA LYS A 192 24.28 23.23 4.52
C LYS A 192 23.81 24.62 4.97
N PRO A 193 23.40 24.82 6.24
CA PRO A 193 23.16 26.17 6.77
C PRO A 193 24.46 26.96 6.68
N GLY A 194 24.44 28.06 5.93
CA GLY A 194 25.59 28.93 5.77
C GLY A 194 25.98 29.57 7.11
N MET A 195 27.22 29.35 7.54
CA MET A 195 27.88 30.19 8.53
C MET A 195 28.07 31.58 7.90
N TYR A 196 27.33 32.57 8.38
CA TYR A 196 27.58 33.96 8.04
C TYR A 196 28.91 34.39 8.66
N ARG A 197 29.92 34.63 7.80
CA ARG A 197 31.11 35.40 8.14
C ARG A 197 30.73 36.87 7.98
N GLY A 198 30.87 37.64 9.05
CA GLY A 198 30.58 39.08 9.06
C GLY A 198 31.58 39.89 8.25
N ASN A 199 31.10 40.99 7.67
CA ASN A 199 31.66 42.33 7.75
C ASN A 199 30.80 43.31 6.94
N GLY A 200 30.57 44.51 7.48
CA GLY A 200 30.16 45.67 6.67
C GLY A 200 28.85 46.34 7.09
N HIS A 201 28.96 47.25 8.05
CA HIS A 201 28.18 48.48 8.24
C HIS A 201 26.92 48.69 7.37
N GLN A 202 25.75 48.63 8.00
CA GLN A 202 24.67 49.62 7.77
C GLN A 202 23.72 49.64 8.95
N SER A 203 23.55 50.84 9.49
CA SER A 203 22.76 51.17 10.66
C SER A 203 21.27 51.18 10.30
N HIS A 204 20.52 50.19 10.78
CA HIS A 204 19.06 50.26 10.82
C HIS A 204 18.57 49.80 12.19
N TYR A 205 18.04 50.74 12.96
CA TYR A 205 17.35 50.50 14.22
C TYR A 205 16.09 49.66 13.97
N PRO A 206 15.79 48.62 14.78
CA PRO A 206 14.46 48.01 14.80
C PRO A 206 13.49 48.89 15.61
N PRO A 207 12.18 48.88 15.29
CA PRO A 207 11.18 49.59 16.07
C PRO A 207 11.00 48.93 17.46
N PRO A 208 10.56 49.68 18.48
CA PRO A 208 10.39 49.15 19.83
C PRO A 208 9.19 48.21 19.89
N VAL A 209 9.39 47.01 20.45
CA VAL A 209 8.33 46.05 20.80
C VAL A 209 7.75 46.41 22.18
N PRO A 210 6.42 46.39 22.38
CA PRO A 210 5.81 46.70 23.67
C PRO A 210 6.19 45.70 24.77
N PHE A 211 6.39 46.24 25.97
CA PHE A 211 6.74 45.51 27.19
C PHE A 211 5.66 44.53 27.63
N GLY A 212 6.13 43.34 28.06
CA GLY A 212 5.40 42.45 28.95
C GLY A 212 4.98 41.13 28.31
N TYR A 213 5.87 40.14 28.31
CA TYR A 213 5.63 38.76 28.77
C TYR A 213 6.99 38.02 28.80
N PRO A 214 7.32 37.27 29.86
CA PRO A 214 8.63 36.65 30.03
C PRO A 214 8.85 35.48 29.06
N ASN A 215 10.02 35.50 28.42
CA ASN A 215 10.56 34.49 27.53
C ASN A 215 11.11 33.30 28.36
N PRO A 216 10.58 32.08 28.28
CA PRO A 216 11.23 30.91 28.87
C PRO A 216 12.20 30.33 27.85
N GLY A 217 13.48 30.59 28.07
CA GLY A 217 14.59 30.04 27.31
C GLY A 217 14.54 28.51 27.23
N ARG A 218 14.90 28.00 26.04
CA ARG A 218 15.16 26.59 25.77
C ARG A 218 16.11 26.00 26.83
N LYS A 219 15.65 24.97 27.54
CA LYS A 219 16.51 23.95 28.13
C LYS A 219 16.01 22.59 27.63
N ASN A 220 16.84 21.93 26.82
CA ASN A 220 16.64 20.55 26.40
C ASN A 220 16.53 19.67 27.66
N LYS A 221 15.36 19.06 27.88
CA LYS A 221 15.18 17.96 28.83
C LYS A 221 14.92 16.68 28.04
N PRO A 222 15.58 15.55 28.34
CA PRO A 222 15.32 14.29 27.66
C PRO A 222 13.92 13.79 28.02
N TYR A 223 13.12 13.44 27.01
CA TYR A 223 11.85 12.75 27.16
C TYR A 223 12.08 11.40 27.86
N ARG A 224 11.47 11.20 29.03
CA ARG A 224 11.23 9.87 29.60
C ARG A 224 9.74 9.55 29.43
N PRO A 225 9.36 8.37 28.94
CA PRO A 225 7.96 7.97 28.89
C PRO A 225 7.44 7.73 30.30
N ILE A 226 6.38 8.46 30.68
CA ILE A 226 5.60 8.19 31.90
C ILE A 226 4.54 7.15 31.52
N PRO A 227 4.37 6.06 32.29
CA PRO A 227 3.32 5.09 32.04
C PRO A 227 1.95 5.70 32.36
N VAL A 228 1.06 5.73 31.37
CA VAL A 228 -0.35 6.09 31.53
C VAL A 228 -1.06 4.97 32.29
N THR A 229 -1.22 5.13 33.60
CA THR A 229 -2.22 4.39 34.38
C THR A 229 -3.58 5.01 34.11
N TRP A 230 -4.43 4.30 33.37
CA TRP A 230 -5.79 4.70 33.07
C TRP A 230 -6.63 4.61 34.35
N VAL A 231 -7.12 5.74 34.85
CA VAL A 231 -8.08 5.80 35.97
C VAL A 231 -9.46 6.12 35.38
N PRO A 232 -10.48 5.26 35.57
CA PRO A 232 -11.84 5.54 35.09
C PRO A 232 -12.48 6.71 35.85
N PRO A 233 -13.39 7.48 35.21
CA PRO A 233 -14.20 8.49 35.90
C PRO A 233 -15.10 7.87 36.98
N PRO A 234 -15.45 8.60 38.05
CA PRO A 234 -16.37 8.11 39.07
C PRO A 234 -17.77 7.88 38.47
N GLY A 235 -18.29 6.65 38.52
CA GLY A 235 -19.68 6.36 38.14
C GLY A 235 -19.93 5.13 37.27
N MET A 236 -18.91 4.37 36.85
CA MET A 236 -19.11 3.09 36.15
C MET A 236 -18.76 1.91 37.06
N HIS A 237 -19.76 1.44 37.80
CA HIS A 237 -19.73 0.11 38.41
C HIS A 237 -20.03 -0.91 37.31
N CYS A 238 -19.04 -1.72 36.94
CA CYS A 238 -19.22 -2.90 36.11
C CYS A 238 -19.32 -4.10 37.07
N ASP A 239 -20.53 -4.52 37.42
CA ASP A 239 -20.70 -5.76 38.16
C ASP A 239 -20.33 -6.94 37.25
N ARG A 240 -19.14 -7.45 37.52
CA ARG A 240 -18.55 -8.65 36.97
C ARG A 240 -19.16 -9.83 37.71
N ASN A 241 -20.13 -10.49 37.09
CA ASN A 241 -20.47 -11.91 37.17
C ASN A 241 -21.94 -12.07 36.77
N HIS A 242 -22.22 -12.67 35.61
CA HIS A 242 -23.34 -13.60 35.38
C HIS A 242 -23.20 -14.15 33.96
N TRP A 243 -22.49 -15.26 33.84
CA TRP A 243 -22.72 -16.23 32.76
C TRP A 243 -23.91 -17.08 33.19
N ILE A 244 -24.93 -17.23 32.33
CA ILE A 244 -25.76 -18.44 32.16
C ILE A 244 -26.67 -18.23 30.94
N ASN A 245 -26.52 -19.14 29.96
CA ASN A 245 -27.46 -19.41 28.88
C ASN A 245 -28.80 -19.93 29.44
N PRO A 246 -29.94 -19.60 28.82
CA PRO A 246 -31.09 -20.48 28.86
C PRO A 246 -31.50 -20.91 27.44
N HIS A 247 -31.08 -22.10 27.05
CA HIS A 247 -31.92 -22.97 26.24
C HIS A 247 -32.88 -23.69 27.19
N MET A 248 -34.12 -23.93 26.71
CA MET A 248 -35.16 -24.80 27.28
C MET A 248 -36.02 -24.17 28.39
N LEU A 249 -37.25 -23.78 28.05
CA LEU A 249 -38.49 -24.42 28.51
C LEU A 249 -39.72 -23.59 28.08
N ALA A 250 -40.52 -24.14 27.15
CA ALA A 250 -41.96 -23.92 27.13
C ALA A 250 -42.57 -24.60 28.37
N PRO A 251 -43.74 -24.17 28.87
CA PRO A 251 -44.96 -24.92 28.49
C PRO A 251 -46.29 -24.14 28.49
N HIS A 252 -47.26 -24.73 27.79
CA HIS A 252 -48.73 -24.58 27.79
C HIS A 252 -49.37 -23.26 27.33
#